data_AF-A0ABC8VKA2-F1
#
_entry.id   AF-A0ABC8VKA2-F1
#
_cell.length_a   1.000
_cell.length_b   1.000
_cell.length_c   1.000
_cell.angle_alpha   90.00
_cell.angle_beta   90.00
_cell.angle_gamma   90.00
#
_symmetry.space_group_name_H-M   'P 1'
#
loop_
_entity.id
_entity.type
_entity.pdbx_description
1 polymer ?
#
loop_
_entity_poly.entity_id
_entity_poly.type
_entity_poly.pdbx_seq_one_letter_code
_entity_poly.pdbx_strand_id
1 'polypeptide(L)'
;MAVKEEFRCSQFDFCSAFRSHICDSFQDAKDCYSTFVDYFAQCLRRDDIDKRPTAAGYRVILPGSLSDTFLFEQYKAGKYVPRTALIHFSDRFDKKDILHAKLILLPVHHKGHWTVYCVNLVHEQIDILDSSPWPTEKQQKEYHADIAERIRSRLNNALHQYTHGKFTDFSKWGFAFVPVPKQALPNDGGFFSMMFLEHYDGKKRKMDINIDPLLGSQIRAQILYYMLFHKINRERPLPHEIEHLAPPP
;
A
#
# COMPACT_ATOMS: atom_id res chain seq x y z
N MET A 1 0.31 -24.35 -31.99
CA MET A 1 -0.50 -23.59 -31.01
C MET A 1 0.46 -22.82 -30.13
N ALA A 2 0.50 -21.49 -30.25
CA ALA A 2 1.37 -20.66 -29.44
C ALA A 2 0.81 -20.61 -28.01
N VAL A 3 1.56 -21.17 -27.06
CA VAL A 3 1.33 -20.94 -25.63
C VAL A 3 1.51 -19.43 -25.43
N LYS A 4 0.43 -18.74 -25.03
CA LYS A 4 0.51 -17.33 -24.63
C LYS A 4 1.55 -17.25 -23.52
N GLU A 5 2.62 -16.50 -23.74
CA GLU A 5 3.52 -16.11 -22.67
C GLU A 5 2.69 -15.42 -21.59
N GLU A 6 2.62 -16.06 -20.42
CA GLU A 6 2.15 -15.43 -19.20
C GLU A 6 3.13 -14.30 -18.88
N PHE A 7 2.68 -13.06 -19.03
CA PHE A 7 3.40 -11.88 -18.57
C PHE A 7 3.45 -11.94 -17.05
N ARG A 8 4.47 -12.62 -16.51
CA ARG A 8 4.74 -12.69 -15.08
C ARG A 8 5.17 -11.31 -14.61
N CYS A 9 4.46 -10.80 -13.59
CA CYS A 9 4.95 -9.77 -12.67
C CYS A 9 6.45 -10.00 -12.41
N SER A 10 7.28 -9.03 -12.82
CA SER A 10 8.73 -9.18 -12.93
C SER A 10 9.44 -9.34 -11.58
N GLN A 11 10.62 -9.97 -11.65
CA GLN A 11 11.32 -10.78 -10.66
C GLN A 11 12.07 -10.04 -9.52
N PHE A 12 11.74 -8.80 -9.15
CA PHE A 12 12.46 -8.12 -8.06
C PHE A 12 11.55 -7.41 -7.07
N ASP A 13 10.90 -8.23 -6.25
CA ASP A 13 10.27 -7.84 -4.99
C ASP A 13 11.12 -8.45 -3.85
N PHE A 14 12.23 -7.77 -3.51
CA PHE A 14 13.11 -8.17 -2.40
C PHE A 14 12.90 -7.20 -1.23
N CYS A 15 12.28 -7.69 -0.17
CA CYS A 15 12.27 -7.04 1.15
C CYS A 15 13.10 -7.90 2.08
N SER A 16 14.10 -7.30 2.73
CA SER A 16 14.89 -7.95 3.77
C SER A 16 14.69 -7.22 5.09
N ALA A 17 14.36 -7.96 6.14
CA ALA A 17 14.28 -7.44 7.49
C ALA A 17 15.10 -8.33 8.42
N PHE A 18 15.75 -7.71 9.40
CA PHE A 18 16.43 -8.42 10.48
C PHE A 18 15.48 -8.59 11.66
N ARG A 19 15.83 -9.50 12.58
CA ARG A 19 15.11 -9.68 13.85
C ARG A 19 14.92 -8.36 14.59
N SER A 20 15.94 -7.49 14.62
CA SER A 20 15.85 -6.17 15.24
C SER A 20 14.74 -5.32 14.64
N HIS A 21 14.61 -5.29 13.30
CA HIS A 21 13.53 -4.56 12.64
C HIS A 21 12.15 -5.10 13.03
N ILE A 22 12.00 -6.42 13.18
CA ILE A 22 10.73 -7.01 13.65
C ILE A 22 10.43 -6.54 15.07
N CYS A 23 11.40 -6.62 15.99
CA CYS A 23 11.23 -6.15 17.36
C CYS A 23 10.90 -4.65 17.41
N ASP A 24 11.59 -3.85 16.60
CA ASP A 24 11.44 -2.39 16.56
C ASP A 24 10.19 -1.93 15.80
N SER A 25 9.52 -2.80 15.05
CA SER A 25 8.27 -2.46 14.37
C SER A 25 7.04 -3.07 15.04
N PHE A 26 7.10 -4.30 15.53
CA PHE A 26 5.90 -5.05 15.95
C PHE A 26 5.59 -4.99 17.44
N GLN A 27 6.50 -4.45 18.26
CA GLN A 27 6.17 -4.13 19.64
C GLN A 27 5.16 -2.97 19.69
N ASP A 28 4.23 -3.00 20.65
CA ASP A 28 3.23 -1.95 20.86
C ASP A 28 3.85 -0.55 20.88
N ALA A 29 3.12 0.41 20.28
CA ALA A 29 3.51 1.81 20.18
C ALA A 29 4.81 2.10 19.39
N LYS A 30 5.42 1.10 18.74
CA LYS A 30 6.59 1.32 17.88
C LYS A 30 6.20 1.64 16.43
N ASP A 31 7.06 2.41 15.77
CA ASP A 31 6.90 2.81 14.38
C ASP A 31 7.04 1.61 13.44
N CYS A 32 6.13 1.51 12.46
CA CYS A 32 6.21 0.49 11.43
C CYS A 32 7.24 0.89 10.36
N TYR A 33 8.22 0.04 10.13
CA TYR A 33 9.19 0.25 9.06
C TYR A 33 8.53 0.05 7.68
N SER A 34 8.95 0.87 6.70
CA SER A 34 8.44 0.81 5.33
C SER A 34 8.62 -0.56 4.67
N THR A 35 9.69 -1.29 5.03
CA THR A 35 9.94 -2.63 4.46
C THR A 35 8.80 -3.61 4.75
N PHE A 36 8.15 -3.50 5.91
CA PHE A 36 7.02 -4.38 6.26
C PHE A 36 5.75 -3.99 5.52
N VAL A 37 5.49 -2.70 5.33
CA VAL A 37 4.37 -2.23 4.50
C VAL A 37 4.56 -2.65 3.04
N ASP A 38 5.78 -2.51 2.51
CA ASP A 38 6.14 -2.93 1.16
C ASP A 38 6.00 -4.45 0.98
N TYR A 39 6.46 -5.24 1.97
CA TYR A 39 6.37 -6.69 1.93
C TYR A 39 4.93 -7.18 2.07
N PHE A 40 4.14 -6.56 2.94
CA PHE A 40 2.71 -6.86 3.06
C PHE A 40 1.95 -6.57 1.76
N ALA A 41 2.23 -5.42 1.12
CA ALA A 41 1.69 -5.10 -0.19
C ALA A 41 2.04 -6.16 -1.25
N GLN A 42 3.27 -6.70 -1.23
CA GLN A 42 3.68 -7.80 -2.10
C GLN A 42 2.89 -9.09 -1.84
N CYS A 43 2.68 -9.43 -0.56
CA CYS A 43 1.87 -10.58 -0.17
C CYS A 43 0.45 -10.47 -0.72
N LEU A 44 -0.21 -9.32 -0.52
CA LEU A 44 -1.55 -9.07 -1.05
C LEU A 44 -1.62 -9.15 -2.58
N ARG A 45 -0.65 -8.55 -3.30
CA ARG A 45 -0.61 -8.65 -4.77
C ARG A 45 -0.48 -10.11 -5.24
N ARG A 46 0.36 -10.90 -4.57
CA ARG A 46 0.53 -12.31 -4.89
C ARG A 46 -0.76 -13.09 -4.61
N ASP A 47 -1.42 -12.82 -3.49
CA ASP A 47 -2.68 -13.44 -3.14
C ASP A 47 -3.82 -13.06 -4.09
N ASP A 48 -3.89 -11.81 -4.57
CA ASP A 48 -4.86 -11.41 -5.59
C ASP A 48 -4.67 -12.21 -6.88
N ILE A 49 -3.42 -12.42 -7.32
CA ILE A 49 -3.10 -13.23 -8.50
C ILE A 49 -3.52 -14.69 -8.30
N ASP A 50 -3.16 -15.28 -7.16
CA ASP A 50 -3.33 -16.72 -6.95
C ASP A 50 -4.76 -17.11 -6.55
N LYS A 51 -5.43 -16.29 -5.71
CA LYS A 51 -6.76 -16.59 -5.15
C LYS A 51 -7.90 -15.97 -5.98
N ARG A 52 -7.63 -14.88 -6.70
CA ARG A 52 -8.64 -14.11 -7.45
C ARG A 52 -8.14 -13.76 -8.85
N PRO A 53 -7.70 -14.72 -9.68
CA PRO A 53 -7.01 -14.45 -10.94
C PRO A 53 -7.83 -13.60 -11.93
N THR A 54 -9.17 -13.72 -11.91
CA THR A 54 -10.05 -12.90 -12.77
C THR A 54 -10.21 -11.46 -12.31
N ALA A 55 -9.89 -11.17 -11.05
CA ALA A 55 -9.87 -9.83 -10.46
C ALA A 55 -8.44 -9.31 -10.26
N ALA A 56 -7.41 -10.09 -10.62
CA ALA A 56 -6.03 -9.63 -10.62
C ALA A 56 -5.91 -8.39 -11.50
N GLY A 57 -5.20 -7.37 -10.99
CA GLY A 57 -5.10 -6.07 -11.66
C GLY A 57 -6.33 -5.17 -11.50
N TYR A 58 -7.46 -5.62 -10.91
CA TYR A 58 -8.60 -4.74 -10.59
C TYR A 58 -8.22 -3.71 -9.52
N ARG A 59 -7.53 -4.16 -8.48
CA ARG A 59 -6.80 -3.28 -7.56
C ARG A 59 -5.31 -3.48 -7.77
N VAL A 60 -4.58 -2.38 -7.82
CA VAL A 60 -3.12 -2.38 -7.87
C VAL A 60 -2.62 -1.74 -6.60
N ILE A 61 -1.82 -2.49 -5.84
CA ILE A 61 -1.22 -2.01 -4.60
C ILE A 61 0.24 -1.64 -4.86
N LEU A 62 0.55 -0.36 -4.77
CA LEU A 62 1.91 0.17 -4.95
C LEU A 62 2.74 -0.01 -3.66
N PRO A 63 4.07 -0.12 -3.77
CA PRO A 63 4.92 -0.11 -2.58
C PRO A 63 4.89 1.27 -1.91
N GLY A 64 4.90 1.28 -0.58
CA GLY A 64 4.94 2.49 0.24
C GLY A 64 6.23 3.29 0.05
N SER A 65 7.36 2.64 -0.24
CA SER A 65 8.62 3.32 -0.60
C SER A 65 8.51 4.24 -1.83
N LEU A 66 7.50 4.04 -2.68
CA LEU A 66 7.22 4.96 -3.80
C LEU A 66 6.73 6.32 -3.31
N SER A 67 6.08 6.36 -2.15
CA SER A 67 5.63 7.63 -1.54
C SER A 67 6.81 8.51 -1.12
N ASP A 68 7.90 7.94 -0.62
CA ASP A 68 9.13 8.69 -0.29
C ASP A 68 9.71 9.36 -1.54
N THR A 69 9.71 8.63 -2.67
CA THR A 69 10.11 9.15 -3.97
C THR A 69 9.21 10.30 -4.42
N PHE A 70 7.89 10.19 -4.23
CA PHE A 70 6.96 11.27 -4.55
C PHE A 70 6.96 12.42 -3.55
N LEU A 71 7.43 12.24 -2.32
CA LEU A 71 7.48 13.28 -1.30
C LEU A 71 8.88 13.84 -1.06
N PHE A 72 9.86 13.44 -1.85
CA PHE A 72 11.19 14.04 -1.80
C PHE A 72 11.14 15.52 -2.24
N GLU A 73 11.65 16.40 -1.38
CA GLU A 73 11.51 17.87 -1.47
C GLU A 73 12.33 18.48 -2.61
N GLN A 74 13.48 17.88 -2.96
CA GLN A 74 14.35 18.42 -4.02
C GLN A 74 13.73 18.31 -5.42
N TYR A 75 12.70 17.49 -5.59
CA TYR A 75 11.93 17.47 -6.82
C TYR A 75 11.09 18.74 -6.88
N LYS A 76 11.52 19.70 -7.71
CA LYS A 76 10.83 20.98 -7.93
C LYS A 76 9.35 20.77 -8.26
N ALA A 77 8.51 21.73 -7.86
CA ALA A 77 7.10 21.78 -8.26
C ALA A 77 7.00 21.70 -9.80
N GLY A 78 6.25 20.72 -10.32
CA GLY A 78 6.07 20.51 -11.76
C GLY A 78 5.93 19.04 -12.16
N LYS A 79 5.89 18.79 -13.48
CA LYS A 79 5.69 17.48 -14.15
C LYS A 79 6.83 16.46 -13.93
N TYR A 80 7.67 16.66 -12.91
CA TYR A 80 8.82 15.80 -12.68
C TYR A 80 8.34 14.43 -12.18
N VAL A 81 8.59 13.40 -12.98
CA VAL A 81 8.50 12.01 -12.56
C VAL A 81 9.91 11.55 -12.22
N PRO A 82 10.18 11.15 -10.97
CA PRO A 82 11.45 10.55 -10.63
C PRO A 82 11.68 9.32 -11.52
N ARG A 83 12.84 9.23 -12.19
CA ARG A 83 13.18 8.05 -13.02
C ARG A 83 13.07 6.75 -12.22
N THR A 84 13.38 6.82 -10.92
CA THR A 84 13.19 5.73 -9.95
C THR A 84 11.75 5.23 -9.91
N ALA A 85 10.75 6.11 -9.92
CA ALA A 85 9.34 5.72 -9.94
C ALA A 85 8.98 4.92 -11.21
N LEU A 86 9.49 5.33 -12.38
CA LEU A 86 9.26 4.60 -13.63
C LEU A 86 9.94 3.23 -13.68
N ILE A 87 11.14 3.13 -13.09
CA ILE A 87 11.84 1.86 -12.91
C ILE A 87 11.01 0.96 -12.00
N HIS A 88 10.55 1.47 -10.85
CA HIS A 88 9.63 0.73 -9.97
C HIS A 88 8.38 0.23 -10.68
N PHE A 89 7.77 1.05 -11.55
CA PHE A 89 6.61 0.59 -12.34
C PHE A 89 6.97 -0.50 -13.34
N SER A 90 8.04 -0.29 -14.11
CA SER A 90 8.46 -1.20 -15.18
C SER A 90 8.92 -2.55 -14.64
N ASP A 91 9.54 -2.55 -13.46
CA ASP A 91 10.08 -3.76 -12.83
C ASP A 91 9.04 -4.55 -12.04
N ARG A 92 7.82 -4.01 -11.80
CA ARG A 92 6.85 -4.64 -10.88
C ARG A 92 5.43 -4.76 -11.39
N PHE A 93 5.05 -4.11 -12.48
CA PHE A 93 3.65 -4.10 -12.93
C PHE A 93 3.55 -4.27 -14.44
N ASP A 94 2.60 -5.06 -14.94
CA ASP A 94 2.22 -4.98 -16.35
C ASP A 94 1.43 -3.69 -16.59
N LYS A 95 1.70 -3.00 -17.71
CA LYS A 95 0.91 -1.83 -18.14
C LYS A 95 -0.58 -2.16 -18.27
N LYS A 96 -0.92 -3.40 -18.66
CA LYS A 96 -2.30 -3.86 -18.78
C LYS A 96 -3.02 -3.87 -17.44
N ASP A 97 -2.34 -4.30 -16.37
CA ASP A 97 -2.91 -4.32 -15.03
C ASP A 97 -3.19 -2.89 -14.57
N ILE A 98 -2.23 -1.98 -14.77
CA ILE A 98 -2.42 -0.55 -14.48
C ILE A 98 -3.62 0.00 -15.26
N LEU A 99 -3.72 -0.27 -16.57
CA LEU A 99 -4.81 0.25 -17.41
C LEU A 99 -6.18 -0.38 -17.09
N HIS A 100 -6.20 -1.60 -16.55
CA HIS A 100 -7.45 -2.28 -16.16
C HIS A 100 -7.91 -1.88 -14.75
N ALA A 101 -7.00 -1.40 -13.91
CA ALA A 101 -7.27 -1.09 -12.53
C ALA A 101 -8.45 -0.14 -12.33
N LYS A 102 -9.28 -0.45 -11.34
CA LYS A 102 -10.30 0.45 -10.80
C LYS A 102 -9.85 1.14 -9.52
N LEU A 103 -8.88 0.55 -8.82
CA LEU A 103 -8.30 1.09 -7.60
C LEU A 103 -6.78 1.03 -7.72
N ILE A 104 -6.09 2.16 -7.57
CA ILE A 104 -4.64 2.20 -7.35
C ILE A 104 -4.41 2.64 -5.91
N LEU A 105 -3.94 1.73 -5.05
CA LEU A 105 -3.68 2.01 -3.65
C LEU A 105 -2.19 2.28 -3.44
N LEU A 106 -1.87 3.40 -2.80
CA LEU A 106 -0.52 3.82 -2.44
C LEU A 106 -0.47 4.07 -0.93
N PRO A 107 0.28 3.26 -0.16
CA PRO A 107 0.68 3.62 1.18
C PRO A 107 1.57 4.87 1.12
N VAL A 108 1.27 5.85 1.95
CA VAL A 108 1.98 7.13 2.02
C VAL A 108 2.53 7.31 3.42
N HIS A 109 3.86 7.43 3.51
CA HIS A 109 4.56 7.76 4.73
C HIS A 109 4.99 9.22 4.71
N HIS A 110 4.59 9.98 5.73
CA HIS A 110 5.00 11.37 5.86
C HIS A 110 5.15 11.76 7.32
N LYS A 111 6.32 12.31 7.69
CA LYS A 111 6.61 12.79 9.05
C LYS A 111 6.26 11.77 10.16
N GLY A 112 6.59 10.50 9.93
CA GLY A 112 6.35 9.42 10.90
C GLY A 112 4.92 8.87 10.93
N HIS A 113 4.03 9.35 10.06
CA HIS A 113 2.65 8.85 9.98
C HIS A 113 2.37 8.17 8.65
N TRP A 114 1.60 7.07 8.72
CA TRP A 114 1.23 6.23 7.58
C TRP A 114 -0.25 6.41 7.25
N THR A 115 -0.54 6.56 5.97
CA THR A 115 -1.89 6.67 5.41
C THR A 115 -1.97 5.89 4.10
N VAL A 116 -3.17 5.68 3.56
CA VAL A 116 -3.35 5.10 2.21
C VAL A 116 -4.09 6.08 1.34
N TYR A 117 -3.54 6.34 0.16
CA TYR A 117 -4.18 7.11 -0.90
C TYR A 117 -4.65 6.15 -1.98
N CYS A 118 -5.93 6.17 -2.31
CA CYS A 118 -6.51 5.34 -3.37
C CYS A 118 -6.98 6.23 -4.52
N VAL A 119 -6.34 6.11 -5.69
CA VAL A 119 -6.91 6.62 -6.94
C VAL A 119 -8.11 5.73 -7.27
N ASN A 120 -9.30 6.23 -7.03
CA ASN A 120 -10.54 5.47 -7.09
C ASN A 120 -11.29 5.78 -8.38
N LEU A 121 -11.03 4.99 -9.42
CA LEU A 121 -11.63 5.21 -10.75
C LEU A 121 -13.12 4.89 -10.78
N VAL A 122 -13.67 4.24 -9.76
CA VAL A 122 -15.12 4.03 -9.63
C VAL A 122 -15.83 5.34 -9.29
N HIS A 123 -15.15 6.22 -8.56
CA HIS A 123 -15.72 7.46 -8.03
C HIS A 123 -15.07 8.73 -8.61
N GLU A 124 -14.04 8.59 -9.44
CA GLU A 124 -13.29 9.70 -10.04
C GLU A 124 -12.71 10.69 -9.02
N GLN A 125 -12.14 10.15 -7.95
CA GLN A 125 -11.54 10.90 -6.84
C GLN A 125 -10.35 10.15 -6.23
N ILE A 126 -9.65 10.84 -5.32
CA ILE A 126 -8.62 10.24 -4.48
C ILE A 126 -9.17 10.06 -3.08
N ASP A 127 -9.33 8.81 -2.66
CA ASP A 127 -9.77 8.45 -1.33
C ASP A 127 -8.56 8.44 -0.39
N ILE A 128 -8.66 9.14 0.73
CA ILE A 128 -7.63 9.20 1.78
C ILE A 128 -8.14 8.37 2.96
N LEU A 129 -7.43 7.28 3.25
CA LEU A 129 -7.67 6.38 4.36
C LEU A 129 -6.61 6.64 5.42
N ASP A 130 -7.05 7.10 6.59
CA ASP A 130 -6.16 7.59 7.62
C ASP A 130 -6.71 7.25 9.00
N SER A 131 -5.94 6.43 9.72
CA SER A 131 -6.29 5.94 11.06
C SER A 131 -6.00 6.96 12.16
N SER A 132 -5.30 8.07 11.89
CA SER A 132 -4.97 9.02 12.95
C SER A 132 -6.25 9.62 13.57
N PRO A 133 -6.33 9.66 14.92
CA PRO A 133 -7.45 10.25 15.64
C PRO A 133 -7.28 11.77 15.70
N TRP A 134 -7.33 12.42 14.53
CA TRP A 134 -7.23 13.88 14.45
C TRP A 134 -8.29 14.54 15.33
N PRO A 135 -7.95 15.59 16.11
CA PRO A 135 -8.94 16.24 16.96
C PRO A 135 -10.07 16.90 16.17
N THR A 136 -9.79 17.34 14.93
CA THR A 136 -10.76 17.95 14.03
C THR A 136 -10.51 17.57 12.57
N GLU A 137 -11.57 17.61 11.74
CA GLU A 137 -11.42 17.47 10.28
C GLU A 137 -10.51 18.53 9.67
N LYS A 138 -10.50 19.74 10.24
CA LYS A 138 -9.65 20.83 9.76
C LYS A 138 -8.18 20.47 9.88
N GLN A 139 -7.76 19.93 11.02
CA GLN A 139 -6.37 19.51 11.22
C GLN A 139 -5.98 18.34 10.31
N GLN A 140 -6.88 17.39 10.08
CA GLN A 140 -6.66 16.34 9.09
C GLN A 140 -6.45 16.94 7.68
N LYS A 141 -7.33 17.86 7.26
CA LYS A 141 -7.23 18.53 5.95
C LYS A 141 -5.93 19.34 5.84
N GLU A 142 -5.54 20.07 6.88
CA GLU A 142 -4.31 20.84 6.93
C GLU A 142 -3.06 19.95 6.82
N TYR A 143 -3.04 18.82 7.54
CA TYR A 143 -1.95 17.85 7.44
C TYR A 143 -1.81 17.30 6.01
N HIS A 144 -2.94 16.99 5.36
CA HIS A 144 -2.96 16.40 4.03
C HIS A 144 -2.80 17.41 2.87
N ALA A 145 -2.98 18.71 3.09
CA ALA A 145 -3.11 19.71 2.02
C ALA A 145 -1.96 19.69 0.98
N ASP A 146 -0.70 19.77 1.43
CA ASP A 146 0.46 19.72 0.52
C ASP A 146 0.73 18.30 0.01
N ILE A 147 0.64 17.31 0.91
CA ILE A 147 0.98 15.91 0.63
C ILE A 147 0.09 15.37 -0.48
N ALA A 148 -1.22 15.60 -0.35
CA ALA A 148 -2.22 15.06 -1.26
C ALA A 148 -2.07 15.62 -2.67
N GLU A 149 -1.77 16.91 -2.79
CA GLU A 149 -1.49 17.56 -4.08
C GLU A 149 -0.24 17.01 -4.75
N ARG A 150 0.84 16.81 -3.98
CA ARG A 150 2.09 16.26 -4.50
C ARG A 150 1.94 14.80 -4.93
N ILE A 151 1.26 13.98 -4.13
CA ILE A 151 0.94 12.60 -4.49
C ILE A 151 0.07 12.56 -5.74
N ARG A 152 -1.04 13.32 -5.79
CA ARG A 152 -1.92 13.39 -6.97
C ARG A 152 -1.14 13.73 -8.23
N SER A 153 -0.40 14.82 -8.21
CA SER A 153 0.34 15.31 -9.38
C SER A 153 1.42 14.31 -9.83
N ARG A 154 2.28 13.85 -8.91
CA ARG A 154 3.43 13.00 -9.25
C ARG A 154 3.01 11.58 -9.63
N LEU A 155 2.04 11.00 -8.93
CA LEU A 155 1.49 9.70 -9.29
C LEU A 155 0.77 9.76 -10.65
N ASN A 156 -0.01 10.82 -10.92
CA ASN A 156 -0.66 11.01 -12.22
C ASN A 156 0.37 11.06 -13.34
N ASN A 157 1.38 11.92 -13.21
CA ASN A 157 2.43 12.03 -14.21
C ASN A 157 3.18 10.71 -14.41
N ALA A 158 3.46 9.98 -13.33
CA ALA A 158 4.18 8.71 -13.41
C ALA A 158 3.36 7.62 -14.11
N LEU A 159 2.07 7.49 -13.78
CA LEU A 159 1.17 6.54 -14.44
C LEU A 159 0.93 6.91 -15.90
N HIS A 160 0.75 8.20 -16.21
CA HIS A 160 0.66 8.68 -17.59
C HIS A 160 1.91 8.36 -18.38
N GLN A 161 3.09 8.67 -17.85
CA GLN A 161 4.35 8.39 -18.54
C GLN A 161 4.58 6.89 -18.71
N TYR A 162 4.29 6.09 -17.69
CA TYR A 162 4.42 4.63 -17.74
C TYR A 162 3.49 3.99 -18.80
N THR A 163 2.26 4.50 -18.90
CA THR A 163 1.23 3.98 -19.82
C THR A 163 1.19 4.70 -21.18
N HIS A 164 2.14 5.58 -21.47
CA HIS A 164 2.18 6.39 -22.70
C HIS A 164 0.92 7.24 -22.91
N GLY A 165 0.42 7.86 -21.84
CA GLY A 165 -0.74 8.75 -21.84
C GLY A 165 -2.09 8.04 -21.91
N LYS A 166 -2.12 6.70 -21.76
CA LYS A 166 -3.37 5.92 -21.86
C LYS A 166 -4.12 5.79 -20.55
N PHE A 167 -3.46 5.99 -19.41
CA PHE A 167 -4.13 5.99 -18.12
C PHE A 167 -5.03 7.22 -17.97
N THR A 168 -6.11 7.11 -17.21
CA THR A 168 -7.02 8.23 -16.95
C THR A 168 -6.26 9.41 -16.30
N ASP A 169 -6.51 10.64 -16.76
CA ASP A 169 -5.98 11.85 -16.12
C ASP A 169 -6.81 12.19 -14.88
N PHE A 170 -6.17 12.11 -13.72
CA PHE A 170 -6.75 12.45 -12.42
C PHE A 170 -6.09 13.69 -11.80
N SER A 171 -5.34 14.47 -12.59
CA SER A 171 -4.67 15.70 -12.12
C SER A 171 -5.61 16.74 -11.50
N LYS A 172 -6.92 16.68 -11.80
CA LYS A 172 -7.95 17.59 -11.30
C LYS A 172 -8.93 16.94 -10.33
N TRP A 173 -8.78 15.66 -10.02
CA TRP A 173 -9.69 14.94 -9.13
C TRP A 173 -9.61 15.46 -7.70
N GLY A 174 -10.75 15.50 -7.01
CA GLY A 174 -10.84 15.92 -5.62
C GLY A 174 -10.34 14.85 -4.64
N PHE A 175 -10.25 15.22 -3.37
CA PHE A 175 -9.89 14.32 -2.27
C PHE A 175 -11.12 14.01 -1.41
N ALA A 176 -11.30 12.75 -1.04
CA ALA A 176 -12.32 12.30 -0.11
C ALA A 176 -11.67 11.64 1.11
N PHE A 177 -11.88 12.22 2.29
CA PHE A 177 -11.48 11.62 3.56
C PHE A 177 -12.51 10.57 3.94
N VAL A 178 -12.16 9.29 3.78
CA VAL A 178 -13.11 8.19 4.03
C VAL A 178 -13.13 7.90 5.53
N PRO A 179 -14.31 7.76 6.16
CA PRO A 179 -14.41 7.31 7.54
C PRO A 179 -13.85 5.88 7.66
N VAL A 180 -12.77 5.75 8.43
CA VAL A 180 -12.11 4.47 8.72
C VAL A 180 -11.87 4.34 10.22
N PRO A 181 -11.72 3.10 10.74
CA PRO A 181 -11.33 2.87 12.13
C PRO A 181 -10.08 3.67 12.51
N LYS A 182 -10.16 4.37 13.64
CA LYS A 182 -9.09 5.24 14.15
C LYS A 182 -8.23 4.47 15.12
N GLN A 183 -6.91 4.54 14.99
CA GLN A 183 -5.99 3.85 15.89
C GLN A 183 -6.12 4.36 17.32
N ALA A 184 -6.12 3.43 18.28
CA ALA A 184 -6.10 3.76 19.71
C ALA A 184 -4.68 3.84 20.27
N LEU A 185 -3.78 2.94 19.81
CA LEU A 185 -2.37 2.98 20.17
C LEU A 185 -1.62 3.97 19.26
N PRO A 186 -0.63 4.70 19.80
CA PRO A 186 0.24 5.55 18.98
C PRO A 186 1.05 4.68 18.00
N ASN A 187 1.46 5.27 16.89
CA ASN A 187 2.34 4.64 15.88
C ASN A 187 1.78 3.37 15.21
N ASP A 188 0.48 3.11 15.34
CA ASP A 188 -0.22 2.00 14.68
C ASP A 188 -0.54 2.27 13.19
N GLY A 189 -0.21 3.46 12.69
CA GLY A 189 -0.69 3.92 11.38
C GLY A 189 -0.26 3.00 10.24
N GLY A 190 0.93 2.40 10.33
CA GLY A 190 1.42 1.45 9.33
C GLY A 190 0.61 0.16 9.32
N PHE A 191 0.23 -0.34 10.50
CA PHE A 191 -0.58 -1.55 10.66
C PHE A 191 -2.02 -1.34 10.21
N PHE A 192 -2.63 -0.20 10.56
CA PHE A 192 -3.94 0.16 10.04
C PHE A 192 -3.90 0.38 8.52
N SER A 193 -2.85 1.00 7.98
CA SER A 193 -2.67 1.14 6.54
C SER A 193 -2.61 -0.23 5.86
N MET A 194 -1.91 -1.22 6.43
CA MET A 194 -1.90 -2.60 5.94
C MET A 194 -3.31 -3.23 5.98
N MET A 195 -4.06 -3.06 7.06
CA MET A 195 -5.46 -3.51 7.12
C MET A 195 -6.34 -2.81 6.05
N PHE A 196 -6.13 -1.51 5.81
CA PHE A 196 -6.86 -0.78 4.77
C PHE A 196 -6.52 -1.28 3.37
N LEU A 197 -5.26 -1.62 3.10
CA LEU A 197 -4.89 -2.23 1.81
C LEU A 197 -5.63 -3.54 1.55
N GLU A 198 -5.77 -4.38 2.59
CA GLU A 198 -6.41 -5.68 2.49
C GLU A 198 -7.93 -5.58 2.34
N HIS A 199 -8.55 -4.77 3.19
CA HIS A 199 -9.99 -4.83 3.48
C HIS A 199 -10.83 -3.68 2.89
N TYR A 200 -10.21 -2.70 2.24
CA TYR A 200 -10.96 -1.56 1.72
C TYR A 200 -11.77 -1.90 0.45
N ASP A 201 -13.10 -1.80 0.56
CA ASP A 201 -14.03 -1.84 -0.57
C ASP A 201 -14.17 -0.41 -1.15
N GLY A 202 -13.36 -0.11 -2.16
CA GLY A 202 -13.36 1.21 -2.82
C GLY A 202 -14.66 1.56 -3.56
N LYS A 203 -15.49 0.57 -3.91
CA LYS A 203 -16.82 0.83 -4.51
C LYS A 203 -17.78 1.36 -3.45
N LYS A 204 -17.78 0.75 -2.25
CA LYS A 204 -18.65 1.14 -1.14
C LYS A 204 -18.04 2.18 -0.19
N ARG A 205 -16.75 2.49 -0.38
CA ARG A 205 -15.90 3.34 0.49
C ARG A 205 -16.00 2.95 1.97
N LYS A 206 -15.82 1.67 2.26
CA LYS A 206 -15.83 1.12 3.63
C LYS A 206 -14.91 -0.09 3.74
N MET A 207 -14.57 -0.48 4.97
CA MET A 207 -13.92 -1.77 5.23
C MET A 207 -14.93 -2.91 5.07
N ASP A 208 -14.46 -4.05 4.53
CA ASP A 208 -15.26 -5.26 4.38
C ASP A 208 -15.34 -6.09 5.68
N ILE A 209 -14.47 -5.80 6.64
CA ILE A 209 -14.49 -6.32 8.01
C ILE A 209 -14.68 -5.20 9.03
N ASN A 210 -15.04 -5.58 10.26
CA ASN A 210 -14.95 -4.69 11.41
C ASN A 210 -13.53 -4.74 11.99
N ILE A 211 -12.81 -3.61 11.98
CA ILE A 211 -11.51 -3.49 12.61
C ILE A 211 -11.74 -2.80 13.95
N ASP A 212 -11.51 -3.50 15.06
CA ASP A 212 -11.59 -2.93 16.40
C ASP A 212 -10.29 -2.16 16.73
N PRO A 213 -10.36 -0.83 16.89
CA PRO A 213 -9.21 0.00 17.26
C PRO A 213 -8.43 -0.41 18.50
N LEU A 214 -9.12 -1.06 19.46
CA LEU A 214 -8.54 -1.42 20.76
C LEU A 214 -7.64 -2.65 20.67
N LEU A 215 -7.66 -3.36 19.53
CA LEU A 215 -6.92 -4.60 19.32
C LEU A 215 -5.60 -4.37 18.55
N GLY A 216 -4.99 -3.19 18.67
CA GLY A 216 -3.76 -2.82 17.95
C GLY A 216 -2.63 -3.85 18.08
N SER A 217 -2.36 -4.34 19.29
CA SER A 217 -1.35 -5.40 19.53
C SER A 217 -1.66 -6.70 18.77
N GLN A 218 -2.95 -7.03 18.65
CA GLN A 218 -3.39 -8.25 17.96
C GLN A 218 -3.34 -8.07 16.44
N ILE A 219 -3.68 -6.88 15.93
CA ILE A 219 -3.49 -6.51 14.51
C ILE A 219 -2.02 -6.63 14.13
N ARG A 220 -1.10 -6.10 14.95
CA ARG A 220 0.35 -6.24 14.77
C ARG A 220 0.77 -7.71 14.68
N ALA A 221 0.33 -8.53 15.63
CA ALA A 221 0.64 -9.96 15.65
C ALA A 221 0.08 -10.72 14.44
N GLN A 222 -1.16 -10.43 14.04
CA GLN A 222 -1.80 -11.03 12.86
C GLN A 222 -1.07 -10.70 11.57
N ILE A 223 -0.66 -9.43 11.39
CA ILE A 223 0.10 -9.01 10.22
C ILE A 223 1.48 -9.67 10.20
N LEU A 224 2.17 -9.75 11.34
CA LEU A 224 3.46 -10.46 11.44
C LEU A 224 3.31 -11.93 11.08
N TYR A 225 2.31 -12.60 11.65
CA TYR A 225 2.00 -13.99 11.37
C TYR A 225 1.75 -14.20 9.87
N TYR A 226 0.89 -13.37 9.27
CA TYR A 226 0.61 -13.43 7.84
C TYR A 226 1.89 -13.34 7.01
N MET A 227 2.76 -12.37 7.28
CA MET A 227 4.01 -12.19 6.53
C MET A 227 5.03 -13.33 6.75
N LEU A 228 5.20 -13.81 7.99
CA LEU A 228 6.14 -14.89 8.30
C LEU A 228 5.76 -16.20 7.58
N PHE A 229 4.46 -16.51 7.53
CA PHE A 229 3.94 -17.74 6.95
C PHE A 229 3.47 -17.59 5.50
N HIS A 230 3.51 -16.39 4.92
CA HIS A 230 3.18 -16.20 3.52
C HIS A 230 4.12 -17.00 2.62
N LYS A 231 3.57 -17.61 1.57
CA LYS A 231 4.32 -18.49 0.64
C LYS A 231 5.45 -17.82 -0.13
N ILE A 232 5.47 -16.49 -0.22
CA ILE A 232 6.58 -15.75 -0.85
C ILE A 232 7.71 -15.48 0.14
N ASN A 233 7.53 -15.77 1.43
CA ASN A 233 8.63 -15.74 2.39
C ASN A 233 9.55 -16.92 2.12
N ARG A 234 10.75 -16.63 1.61
CA ARG A 234 11.75 -17.64 1.27
C ARG A 234 12.67 -17.98 2.43
N GLU A 235 12.59 -17.24 3.55
CA GLU A 235 13.38 -17.53 4.74
C GLU A 235 12.82 -18.78 5.43
N ARG A 236 13.50 -19.89 5.18
CA ARG A 236 13.19 -21.22 5.70
C ARG A 236 14.48 -21.99 6.01
N PRO A 237 14.50 -22.83 7.07
CA PRO A 237 13.43 -22.99 8.06
C PRO A 237 13.27 -21.75 8.93
N LEU A 238 12.06 -21.54 9.48
CA LEU A 238 11.87 -20.54 10.53
C LEU A 238 12.45 -21.07 11.84
N PRO A 239 12.74 -20.22 12.84
CA PRO A 239 13.10 -20.68 14.17
C PRO A 239 12.08 -21.69 14.72
N HIS A 240 12.56 -22.77 15.32
CA HIS A 240 11.74 -23.88 15.82
C HIS A 240 10.64 -23.41 16.80
N GLU A 241 10.90 -22.34 17.54
CA GLU A 241 9.98 -21.71 18.48
C GLU A 241 8.72 -21.13 17.81
N ILE A 242 8.74 -20.87 16.50
CA ILE A 242 7.57 -20.37 15.77
C ILE A 242 7.11 -21.34 14.67
N GLU A 243 7.90 -22.34 14.31
CA GLU A 243 7.55 -23.28 13.24
C GLU A 243 6.26 -24.07 13.55
N HIS A 244 6.00 -24.37 14.82
CA HIS A 244 4.77 -25.02 15.27
C HIS A 244 3.51 -24.16 15.10
N LEU A 245 3.66 -22.86 14.85
CA LEU A 245 2.54 -21.94 14.56
C LEU A 245 2.17 -21.95 13.07
N ALA A 246 2.91 -22.66 12.22
CA ALA A 246 2.62 -22.68 10.79
C ALA A 246 1.16 -23.11 10.52
N PRO A 247 0.49 -22.47 9.54
CA PRO A 247 -0.84 -22.92 9.14
C PRO A 247 -0.78 -24.38 8.67
N PRO A 248 -1.86 -25.16 8.89
CA PRO A 248 -1.91 -26.53 8.39
C PRO A 248 -1.70 -26.54 6.86
N PRO A 249 -1.10 -27.63 6.34
CA PRO A 249 -0.86 -27.78 4.90
C PRO A 249 -2.14 -27.80 4.06
#